data_AF-A0A1F6R5K6-F1
#
_entry.id   AF-A0A1F6R5K6-F1
#
_cell.length_a   1.000
_cell.length_b   1.000
_cell.length_c   1.000
_cell.angle_alpha   90.00
_cell.angle_beta   90.00
_cell.angle_gamma   90.00
#
_symmetry.space_group_name_H-M   'P 1'
#
loop_
_entity.id
_entity.type
_entity.pdbx_description
1 polymer ?
#
loop_
_entity_poly.entity_id
_entity_poly.type
_entity_poly.pdbx_seq_one_letter_code
_entity_poly.pdbx_strand_id
1 'polypeptide(L)'
;MGKKLIRSLFLLVFLTLTLNVVLGIGPTPGAGGPVPTFPSDLKDVPQWLWDIVIWVLAEWFGFDATTQNWFMFIWVGILPFFSVWIIVYAFLKELRIFRRTRKVNGILSFLIAFSTLPTHMFLWLVNVTFNLMSFWAVLVFAFIFAVGIWKYGVVRRSQWTSAAATAEAEAVAKKSIKEQLSQLYEERKLLVEEIPDARGKRLDQITQRLDKIDAEISNVRAQMKQLDDI
;
A
#
# COMPACT_ATOMS: atom_id res chain seq x y z
N MET A 1 -12.27 40.17 -38.41
CA MET A 1 -13.11 40.67 -37.29
C MET A 1 -12.59 40.34 -35.88
N GLY A 2 -11.84 39.26 -35.64
CA GLY A 2 -11.47 38.84 -34.27
C GLY A 2 -10.60 39.79 -33.42
N LYS A 3 -9.70 40.59 -34.01
CA LYS A 3 -8.75 41.41 -33.23
C LYS A 3 -9.40 42.56 -32.44
N LYS A 4 -10.48 43.16 -32.95
CA LYS A 4 -11.20 44.23 -32.24
C LYS A 4 -12.03 43.68 -31.06
N LEU A 5 -12.60 42.49 -31.23
CA LEU A 5 -13.43 41.82 -30.23
C LEU A 5 -12.58 41.38 -29.03
N ILE A 6 -11.38 40.84 -29.27
CA ILE A 6 -10.43 40.46 -28.22
C ILE A 6 -9.96 41.68 -27.41
N ARG A 7 -9.67 42.82 -28.07
CA ARG A 7 -9.28 44.06 -27.37
C ARG A 7 -10.40 44.64 -26.51
N SER A 8 -11.64 44.61 -27.00
CA SER A 8 -12.80 45.09 -26.25
C SER A 8 -13.05 44.25 -25.00
N LEU A 9 -12.96 42.92 -25.13
CA LEU A 9 -13.18 41.97 -24.02
C LEU A 9 -12.08 42.12 -22.96
N PHE A 10 -10.83 42.33 -23.37
CA PHE A 10 -9.72 42.58 -22.46
C PHE A 10 -9.88 43.89 -21.67
N LEU A 11 -10.32 44.97 -22.34
CA LEU A 11 -10.59 46.24 -21.67
C LEU A 11 -11.76 46.14 -20.68
N LEU A 12 -12.79 45.38 -21.02
CA LEU A 12 -13.97 45.20 -20.16
C LEU A 12 -13.61 44.39 -18.91
N VAL A 13 -12.84 43.30 -19.06
CA VAL A 13 -12.31 42.51 -17.94
C VAL A 13 -11.36 43.34 -17.09
N PHE A 14 -10.50 44.16 -17.70
CA PHE A 14 -9.60 45.04 -16.96
C PHE A 14 -10.37 46.11 -16.18
N LEU A 15 -11.41 46.71 -16.78
CA LEU A 15 -12.25 47.71 -16.13
C LEU A 15 -13.06 47.13 -14.97
N THR A 16 -13.60 45.92 -15.10
CA THR A 16 -14.34 45.29 -14.00
C THR A 16 -13.42 44.86 -12.86
N LEU A 17 -12.19 44.41 -13.17
CA LEU A 17 -11.17 44.13 -12.16
C LEU A 17 -10.76 45.39 -11.40
N THR A 18 -10.47 46.50 -12.10
CA THR A 18 -10.10 47.75 -11.44
C THR A 18 -11.26 48.34 -10.65
N LEU A 19 -12.49 48.26 -11.14
CA LEU A 19 -13.68 48.75 -10.44
C LEU A 19 -13.93 47.97 -9.14
N ASN A 20 -13.80 46.63 -9.16
CA ASN A 20 -13.96 45.81 -7.95
C ASN A 20 -12.89 46.08 -6.90
N VAL A 21 -11.65 46.35 -7.33
CA VAL A 21 -10.54 46.75 -6.43
C VAL A 21 -10.80 48.14 -5.83
N VAL A 22 -11.26 49.10 -6.62
CA VAL A 22 -11.54 50.48 -6.17
C VAL A 22 -12.74 50.56 -5.24
N LEU A 23 -13.78 49.77 -5.50
CA LEU A 23 -15.01 49.79 -4.69
C LEU A 23 -14.88 49.03 -3.36
N GLY A 24 -13.75 48.35 -3.09
CA GLY A 24 -13.55 47.61 -1.85
C GLY A 24 -14.54 46.45 -1.66
N ILE A 25 -15.21 46.01 -2.73
CA ILE A 25 -16.12 44.83 -2.72
C ILE A 25 -15.28 43.53 -2.86
N GLY A 26 -14.05 43.56 -2.35
CA GLY A 26 -13.19 42.39 -2.23
C GLY A 26 -13.51 41.64 -0.94
N PRO A 27 -13.24 40.32 -0.90
CA PRO A 27 -13.34 39.55 0.33
C PRO A 27 -12.52 40.22 1.44
N THR A 28 -13.10 40.25 2.65
CA THR A 28 -12.51 40.87 3.84
C THR A 28 -11.10 40.33 4.10
N PRO A 29 -10.18 41.16 4.63
CA PRO A 29 -8.78 40.79 4.83
C PRO A 29 -8.65 39.71 5.90
N GLY A 30 -8.78 38.46 5.49
CA GLY A 30 -8.78 37.29 6.37
C GLY A 30 -7.53 36.43 6.26
N ALA A 31 -6.75 36.51 5.17
CA ALA A 31 -5.62 35.59 4.99
C ALA A 31 -4.41 36.12 4.20
N GLY A 32 -4.53 37.18 3.39
CA GLY A 32 -3.49 37.50 2.38
C GLY A 32 -2.96 38.94 2.44
N GLY A 33 -2.13 39.26 3.43
CA GLY A 33 -1.22 40.43 3.43
C GLY A 33 -1.85 41.82 3.18
N PRO A 34 -1.04 42.89 3.19
CA PRO A 34 -1.48 44.22 2.76
C PRO A 34 -1.77 44.22 1.25
N VAL A 35 -2.90 44.83 0.85
CA VAL A 35 -3.26 44.99 -0.57
C VAL A 35 -2.15 45.77 -1.28
N PRO A 36 -1.61 45.28 -2.41
CA PRO A 36 -0.53 45.96 -3.12
C PRO A 36 -0.99 47.36 -3.59
N THR A 37 -0.39 48.40 -3.03
CA THR A 37 -0.65 49.79 -3.39
C THR A 37 -0.02 50.13 -4.74
N PHE A 38 -0.67 51.00 -5.51
CA PHE A 38 -0.16 51.43 -6.81
C PHE A 38 1.23 52.08 -6.68
N PRO A 39 2.23 51.69 -7.49
CA PRO A 39 3.58 52.21 -7.38
C PRO A 39 3.65 53.68 -7.80
N SER A 40 4.53 54.46 -7.15
CA SER A 40 4.80 55.84 -7.55
C SER A 40 5.56 55.94 -8.87
N ASP A 41 6.36 54.92 -9.20
CA ASP A 41 7.17 54.87 -10.40
C ASP A 41 6.56 53.95 -11.48
N LEU A 42 6.46 54.48 -12.71
CA LEU A 42 5.95 53.73 -13.87
C LEU A 42 6.75 52.46 -14.20
N LYS A 43 8.02 52.40 -13.78
CA LYS A 43 8.91 51.25 -14.00
C LYS A 43 8.50 50.02 -13.19
N ASP A 44 7.78 50.23 -12.08
CA ASP A 44 7.36 49.17 -11.16
C ASP A 44 5.95 48.65 -11.46
N VAL A 45 5.24 49.28 -12.41
CA VAL A 45 3.90 48.86 -12.84
C VAL A 45 3.83 47.38 -13.27
N PRO A 46 4.81 46.81 -14.00
CA PRO A 46 4.79 45.39 -14.34
C PRO A 46 4.85 44.48 -13.09
N GLN A 47 5.65 44.86 -12.10
CA GLN A 47 5.78 44.12 -10.84
C GLN A 47 4.50 44.21 -10.02
N TRP A 48 3.93 45.41 -9.88
CA TRP A 48 2.64 45.61 -9.20
C TRP A 48 1.49 44.82 -9.85
N LEU A 49 1.43 44.77 -11.19
CA LEU A 49 0.45 43.94 -11.89
C LEU A 49 0.62 42.45 -11.55
N TRP A 50 1.87 41.99 -11.48
CA TRP A 50 2.18 40.61 -11.10
C TRP A 50 1.77 40.33 -9.65
N ASP A 51 2.02 41.27 -8.74
CA ASP A 51 1.64 41.16 -7.33
C ASP A 51 0.11 41.14 -7.15
N ILE A 52 -0.65 41.92 -7.94
CA ILE A 52 -2.13 41.83 -7.98
C ILE A 52 -2.59 40.47 -8.47
N VAL A 53 -1.98 39.95 -9.55
CA VAL A 53 -2.35 38.64 -10.08
C VAL A 53 -2.11 37.56 -9.03
N ILE A 54 -0.95 37.59 -8.34
CA ILE A 54 -0.66 36.67 -7.24
C ILE A 54 -1.66 36.85 -6.10
N TRP A 55 -1.98 38.07 -5.71
CA TRP A 55 -2.92 38.34 -4.62
C TRP A 55 -4.33 37.81 -4.93
N VAL A 56 -4.84 38.07 -6.14
CA VAL A 56 -6.14 37.55 -6.58
C VAL A 56 -6.13 36.02 -6.63
N LEU A 57 -5.05 35.41 -7.13
CA LEU A 57 -4.91 33.96 -7.16
C LEU A 57 -4.80 33.37 -5.75
N ALA A 58 -4.00 33.96 -4.87
CA ALA A 58 -3.85 33.56 -3.47
C ALA A 58 -5.21 33.56 -2.76
N GLU A 59 -6.00 34.61 -2.95
CA GLU A 59 -7.34 34.74 -2.40
C GLU A 59 -8.31 33.69 -2.98
N TRP A 60 -8.33 33.54 -4.31
CA TRP A 60 -9.25 32.63 -4.99
C TRP A 60 -8.98 31.15 -4.68
N PHE A 61 -7.72 30.80 -4.48
CA PHE A 61 -7.30 29.43 -4.21
C PHE A 61 -6.98 29.16 -2.73
N GLY A 62 -7.07 30.17 -1.87
CA GLY A 62 -6.77 30.06 -0.43
C GLY A 62 -5.30 29.78 -0.12
N PHE A 63 -4.37 30.20 -0.98
CA PHE A 63 -2.93 30.02 -0.75
C PHE A 63 -2.35 31.21 0.02
N ASP A 64 -1.51 30.93 1.02
CA ASP A 64 -0.72 31.96 1.68
C ASP A 64 0.36 32.49 0.71
N ALA A 65 0.49 33.82 0.61
CA ALA A 65 1.27 34.56 -0.39
C ALA A 65 2.80 34.38 -0.27
N THR A 66 3.27 33.53 0.67
CA THR A 66 4.68 33.20 0.82
C THR A 66 5.18 32.41 -0.39
N THR A 67 6.32 32.83 -0.94
CA THR A 67 6.96 32.31 -2.17
C THR A 67 7.25 30.80 -2.13
N GLN A 68 7.22 30.18 -0.95
CA GLN A 68 7.43 28.75 -0.74
C GLN A 68 6.26 27.88 -1.26
N ASN A 69 5.09 28.48 -1.52
CA ASN A 69 3.89 27.75 -1.97
C ASN A 69 3.72 27.66 -3.49
N TRP A 70 4.62 28.25 -4.29
CA TRP A 70 4.49 28.21 -5.76
C TRP A 70 4.55 26.78 -6.32
N PHE A 71 5.38 25.91 -5.73
CA PHE A 71 5.40 24.49 -6.09
C PHE A 71 4.06 23.82 -5.75
N MET A 72 3.47 24.13 -4.59
CA MET A 72 2.14 23.61 -4.25
C MET A 72 1.07 24.13 -5.20
N PHE A 73 1.14 25.39 -5.64
CA PHE A 73 0.20 25.93 -6.64
C PHE A 73 0.25 25.15 -7.96
N ILE A 74 1.45 24.85 -8.45
CA ILE A 74 1.61 24.04 -9.67
C ILE A 74 1.04 22.63 -9.46
N TRP A 75 1.33 22.00 -8.32
CA TRP A 75 0.90 20.64 -8.04
C TRP A 75 -0.60 20.52 -7.73
N VAL A 76 -1.18 21.48 -7.01
CA VAL A 76 -2.56 21.44 -6.49
C VAL A 76 -3.54 22.17 -7.42
N GLY A 77 -3.11 23.20 -8.14
CA GLY A 77 -3.98 23.94 -9.06
C GLY A 77 -3.82 23.51 -10.51
N ILE A 78 -2.58 23.58 -11.02
CA ILE A 78 -2.31 23.37 -12.45
C ILE A 78 -2.49 21.90 -12.85
N LEU A 79 -1.97 20.97 -12.06
CA LEU A 79 -2.04 19.54 -12.38
C LEU A 79 -3.49 19.02 -12.52
N PRO A 80 -4.42 19.24 -11.56
CA PRO A 80 -5.80 18.80 -11.74
C PRO A 80 -6.52 19.53 -12.87
N PHE A 81 -6.18 20.80 -13.13
CA PHE A 81 -6.69 21.52 -14.30
C PHE A 81 -6.32 20.81 -15.61
N PHE A 82 -5.05 20.44 -15.78
CA PHE A 82 -4.59 19.70 -16.96
C PHE A 82 -5.25 18.32 -17.06
N SER A 83 -5.44 17.62 -15.94
CA SER A 83 -6.14 16.33 -15.93
C SER A 83 -7.57 16.45 -16.48
N VAL A 84 -8.35 17.44 -16.02
CA VAL A 84 -9.72 17.66 -16.51
C VAL A 84 -9.72 18.05 -17.98
N TRP A 85 -8.83 18.96 -18.38
CA TRP A 85 -8.71 19.38 -19.78
C TRP A 85 -8.45 18.20 -20.71
N ILE A 86 -7.57 17.27 -20.32
CA ILE A 86 -7.25 16.06 -21.08
C ILE A 86 -8.46 15.12 -21.14
N ILE A 87 -9.17 14.91 -20.04
CA ILE A 87 -10.37 14.04 -20.00
C ILE A 87 -11.47 14.61 -20.89
N VAL A 88 -11.80 15.89 -20.76
CA VAL A 88 -12.81 16.56 -21.60
C VAL A 88 -12.39 16.53 -23.07
N TYR A 89 -11.11 16.77 -23.36
CA TYR A 89 -10.58 16.68 -24.72
C TYR A 89 -10.73 15.27 -25.30
N ALA A 90 -10.39 14.23 -24.53
CA ALA A 90 -10.55 12.83 -24.94
C ALA A 90 -12.03 12.51 -25.21
N PHE A 91 -12.94 12.98 -24.35
CA PHE A 91 -14.37 12.79 -24.51
C PHE A 91 -14.93 13.47 -25.77
N LEU A 92 -14.56 14.74 -26.00
CA LEU A 92 -14.97 15.46 -27.23
C LEU A 92 -14.40 14.83 -28.49
N LYS A 93 -13.20 14.25 -28.40
CA LYS A 93 -12.57 13.51 -29.50
C LYS A 93 -13.35 12.23 -29.81
N GLU A 94 -13.81 11.51 -28.78
CA GLU A 94 -14.59 10.27 -28.94
C GLU A 94 -15.99 10.53 -29.50
N LEU A 95 -16.67 11.60 -29.06
CA LEU A 95 -17.98 11.98 -29.58
C LEU A 95 -17.96 12.44 -31.05
N ARG A 96 -16.78 12.66 -31.65
CA ARG A 96 -16.59 13.05 -33.06
C ARG A 96 -17.42 14.25 -33.53
N ILE A 97 -17.89 15.11 -32.60
CA ILE A 97 -18.78 16.25 -32.91
C ILE A 97 -18.14 17.22 -33.92
N PHE A 98 -16.82 17.42 -33.84
CA PHE A 98 -16.07 18.25 -34.81
C PHE A 98 -15.01 17.43 -35.54
N ARG A 99 -15.45 16.46 -36.35
CA ARG A 99 -14.58 15.59 -37.17
C ARG A 99 -13.59 16.36 -38.06
N ARG A 100 -13.92 17.60 -38.46
CA ARG A 100 -13.14 18.39 -39.43
C ARG A 100 -12.12 19.35 -38.81
N THR A 101 -12.29 19.75 -37.55
CA THR A 101 -11.52 20.88 -36.97
C THR A 101 -10.82 20.46 -35.68
N ARG A 102 -9.73 19.70 -35.79
CA ARG A 102 -8.96 19.18 -34.63
C ARG A 102 -8.56 20.27 -33.62
N LYS A 103 -8.27 21.48 -34.08
CA LYS A 103 -7.87 22.61 -33.21
C LYS A 103 -9.02 23.16 -32.37
N VAL A 104 -10.26 23.06 -32.85
CA VAL A 104 -11.44 23.59 -32.14
C VAL A 104 -11.71 22.76 -30.89
N ASN A 105 -11.53 21.44 -30.94
CA ASN A 105 -11.73 20.57 -29.79
C ASN A 105 -10.81 20.92 -28.61
N GLY A 106 -9.53 21.22 -28.88
CA GLY A 106 -8.58 21.58 -27.83
C GLY A 106 -8.90 22.93 -27.16
N ILE A 107 -9.33 23.91 -27.96
CA ILE A 107 -9.75 25.23 -27.44
C ILE A 107 -11.07 25.07 -26.66
N LEU A 108 -12.03 24.33 -27.19
CA LEU A 108 -13.32 24.11 -26.54
C LEU A 108 -13.16 23.38 -25.20
N SER A 109 -12.36 22.30 -25.15
CA SER A 109 -12.10 21.60 -23.88
C SER A 109 -11.37 22.49 -22.89
N PHE A 110 -10.46 23.35 -23.37
CA PHE A 110 -9.74 24.30 -22.51
C PHE A 110 -10.70 25.33 -21.91
N LEU A 111 -11.61 25.89 -22.72
CA LEU A 111 -12.65 26.81 -22.24
C LEU A 111 -13.57 26.15 -21.22
N ILE A 112 -13.98 24.90 -21.46
CA ILE A 112 -14.82 24.14 -20.51
C ILE A 112 -14.08 23.93 -19.18
N ALA A 113 -12.83 23.45 -19.23
CA ALA A 113 -12.02 23.26 -18.02
C ALA A 113 -11.75 24.58 -17.28
N PHE A 114 -11.52 25.67 -18.01
CA PHE A 114 -11.30 26.99 -17.43
C PHE A 114 -12.58 27.58 -16.83
N SER A 115 -13.73 27.33 -17.44
CA SER A 115 -15.04 27.70 -16.89
C SER A 115 -15.37 26.97 -15.60
N THR A 116 -14.78 25.79 -15.35
CA THR A 116 -15.01 25.02 -14.11
C THR A 116 -14.09 25.42 -12.96
N LEU A 117 -13.00 26.15 -13.21
CA LEU A 117 -12.07 26.63 -12.18
C LEU A 117 -12.73 27.51 -11.09
N PRO A 118 -13.55 28.55 -11.42
CA PRO A 118 -14.15 29.43 -10.41
C PRO A 118 -15.29 28.77 -9.61
N THR A 119 -15.79 27.62 -10.06
CA THR A 119 -16.90 26.96 -9.35
C THR A 119 -16.35 26.12 -8.20
N HIS A 120 -16.70 26.49 -6.97
CA HIS A 120 -16.51 25.65 -5.78
C HIS A 120 -17.03 24.21 -5.97
N MET A 121 -17.99 24.00 -6.89
CA MET A 121 -18.45 22.66 -7.29
C MET A 121 -17.33 21.75 -7.82
N PHE A 122 -16.30 22.30 -8.47
CA PHE A 122 -15.18 21.51 -8.99
C PHE A 122 -14.33 20.94 -7.85
N LEU A 123 -13.92 21.79 -6.90
CA LEU A 123 -13.19 21.35 -5.71
C LEU A 123 -13.99 20.33 -4.90
N TRP A 124 -15.30 20.56 -4.76
CA TRP A 124 -16.20 19.61 -4.11
C TRP A 124 -16.26 18.26 -4.83
N LEU A 125 -16.42 18.26 -6.16
CA LEU A 125 -16.46 17.03 -6.98
C LEU A 125 -15.14 16.24 -6.90
N VAL A 126 -14.01 16.94 -6.98
CA VAL A 126 -12.68 16.32 -6.83
C VAL A 126 -12.56 15.69 -5.46
N ASN A 127 -12.95 16.41 -4.39
CA ASN A 127 -12.91 15.88 -3.03
C ASN A 127 -13.81 14.64 -2.86
N VAL A 128 -15.03 14.66 -3.41
CA VAL A 128 -15.93 13.49 -3.39
C VAL A 128 -15.31 12.31 -4.13
N THR A 129 -14.72 12.55 -5.31
CA THR A 129 -14.08 11.49 -6.12
C THR A 129 -12.87 10.90 -5.40
N PHE A 130 -12.03 11.73 -4.79
CA PHE A 130 -10.89 11.27 -3.98
C PHE A 130 -11.36 10.45 -2.78
N ASN A 131 -12.37 10.91 -2.04
CA ASN A 131 -12.91 10.15 -0.91
C ASN A 131 -13.48 8.79 -1.36
N LEU A 132 -14.18 8.76 -2.49
CA LEU A 132 -14.74 7.52 -3.04
C LEU A 132 -13.63 6.54 -3.47
N MET A 133 -12.58 7.03 -4.15
CA MET A 133 -11.42 6.22 -4.54
C MET A 133 -10.64 5.71 -3.33
N SER A 134 -10.41 6.54 -2.32
CA SER A 134 -9.74 6.15 -1.09
C SER A 134 -10.53 5.10 -0.33
N PHE A 135 -11.85 5.26 -0.21
CA PHE A 135 -12.73 4.26 0.40
C PHE A 135 -12.69 2.93 -0.38
N TRP A 136 -12.73 3.00 -1.72
CA TRP A 136 -12.64 1.81 -2.57
C TRP A 136 -11.30 1.09 -2.41
N ALA A 137 -10.18 1.83 -2.33
CA ALA A 137 -8.86 1.25 -2.10
C ALA A 137 -8.78 0.49 -0.77
N VAL A 138 -9.37 1.04 0.31
CA VAL A 138 -9.44 0.38 1.62
C VAL A 138 -10.25 -0.91 1.55
N LEU A 139 -11.39 -0.91 0.84
CA LEU A 139 -12.21 -2.12 0.64
C LEU A 139 -11.45 -3.21 -0.11
N VAL A 140 -10.78 -2.87 -1.22
CA VAL A 140 -9.98 -3.82 -2.00
C VAL A 140 -8.82 -4.37 -1.16
N PHE A 141 -8.16 -3.52 -0.38
CA PHE A 141 -7.10 -3.94 0.53
C PHE A 141 -7.63 -4.92 1.59
N ALA A 142 -8.73 -4.59 2.26
CA ALA A 142 -9.36 -5.45 3.27
C ALA A 142 -9.76 -6.81 2.67
N PHE A 143 -10.27 -6.81 1.43
CA PHE A 143 -10.60 -8.04 0.72
C PHE A 143 -9.38 -8.92 0.46
N ILE A 144 -8.31 -8.35 -0.11
CA ILE A 144 -7.05 -9.08 -0.37
C ILE A 144 -6.46 -9.61 0.93
N PHE A 145 -6.49 -8.80 1.99
CA PHE A 145 -5.98 -9.18 3.30
C PHE A 145 -6.77 -10.35 3.91
N ALA A 146 -8.11 -10.30 3.88
CA ALA A 146 -8.95 -11.38 4.38
C ALA A 146 -8.74 -12.69 3.60
N VAL A 147 -8.65 -12.62 2.27
CA VAL A 147 -8.34 -13.78 1.43
C VAL A 147 -6.93 -14.33 1.73
N GLY A 148 -5.96 -13.44 1.96
CA GLY A 148 -4.59 -13.79 2.33
C GLY A 148 -4.52 -14.55 3.65
N ILE A 149 -5.15 -14.03 4.71
CA ILE A 149 -5.22 -14.69 6.02
C ILE A 149 -5.93 -16.04 5.92
N TRP A 150 -7.04 -16.11 5.18
CA TRP A 150 -7.76 -17.37 5.03
C TRP A 150 -6.89 -18.43 4.36
N LYS A 151 -6.25 -18.12 3.22
CA LYS A 151 -5.34 -19.05 2.56
C LYS A 151 -4.18 -19.46 3.46
N TYR A 152 -3.57 -18.51 4.17
CA TYR A 152 -2.49 -18.80 5.11
C TYR A 152 -2.95 -19.74 6.23
N GLY A 153 -4.15 -19.53 6.78
CA GLY A 153 -4.73 -20.40 7.79
C GLY A 153 -5.00 -21.82 7.30
N VAL A 154 -5.48 -21.99 6.07
CA VAL A 154 -5.72 -23.32 5.47
C VAL A 154 -4.41 -24.08 5.29
N VAL A 155 -3.37 -23.43 4.74
CA VAL A 155 -2.05 -24.05 4.55
C VAL A 155 -1.40 -24.40 5.89
N ARG A 156 -1.53 -23.54 6.89
CA ARG A 156 -0.94 -23.79 8.21
C ARG A 156 -1.63 -24.94 8.95
N ARG A 157 -2.96 -25.08 8.80
CA ARG A 157 -3.68 -26.23 9.39
C ARG A 157 -3.19 -27.55 8.82
N SER A 158 -2.96 -27.66 7.52
CA SER A 158 -2.46 -28.93 6.94
C SER A 158 -1.06 -29.29 7.45
N GLN A 159 -0.18 -28.29 7.63
CA GLN A 159 1.14 -28.52 8.19
C GLN A 159 1.10 -28.95 9.66
N TRP A 160 0.18 -28.38 10.46
CA TRP A 160 0.03 -28.77 11.87
C TRP A 160 -0.54 -30.17 12.04
N THR A 161 -1.46 -30.59 11.17
CA THR A 161 -1.96 -31.97 11.20
C THR A 161 -0.85 -32.96 10.85
N SER A 162 -0.02 -32.65 9.84
CA SER A 162 1.11 -33.50 9.47
C SER A 162 2.19 -33.52 10.55
N ALA A 163 2.54 -32.37 11.12
CA ALA A 163 3.56 -32.28 12.17
C ALA A 163 3.12 -32.94 13.49
N ALA A 164 1.83 -32.83 13.84
CA ALA A 164 1.28 -33.53 15.00
C ALA A 164 1.25 -35.04 14.77
N ALA A 165 0.87 -35.49 13.57
CA ALA A 165 0.87 -36.92 13.22
C ALA A 165 2.29 -37.51 13.20
N THR A 166 3.30 -36.78 12.72
CA THR A 166 4.70 -37.24 12.76
C THR A 166 5.25 -37.25 14.19
N ALA A 167 4.96 -36.23 14.99
CA ALA A 167 5.38 -36.20 16.39
C ALA A 167 4.76 -37.33 17.23
N GLU A 168 3.49 -37.67 16.97
CA GLU A 168 2.83 -38.80 17.61
C GLU A 168 3.44 -40.13 17.18
N ALA A 169 3.71 -40.31 15.87
CA ALA A 169 4.37 -41.51 15.36
C ALA A 169 5.78 -41.71 15.96
N GLU A 170 6.56 -40.64 16.08
CA GLU A 170 7.88 -40.67 16.73
C GLU A 170 7.79 -40.99 18.22
N ALA A 171 6.82 -40.41 18.94
CA ALA A 171 6.62 -40.68 20.36
C ALA A 171 6.25 -42.16 20.59
N VAL A 172 5.39 -42.73 19.74
CA VAL A 172 5.02 -44.15 19.81
C VAL A 172 6.21 -45.05 19.49
N ALA A 173 7.01 -44.70 18.47
CA ALA A 173 8.23 -45.45 18.13
C ALA A 173 9.28 -45.42 19.25
N LYS A 174 9.52 -44.26 19.87
CA LYS A 174 10.45 -44.16 21.02
C LYS A 174 9.96 -45.00 22.21
N LYS A 175 8.65 -45.05 22.45
CA LYS A 175 8.08 -45.85 23.52
C LYS A 175 8.28 -47.36 23.29
N SER A 176 8.00 -47.86 22.10
CA SER A 176 8.16 -49.29 21.79
C SER A 176 9.62 -49.74 21.85
N ILE A 177 10.55 -48.92 21.37
CA ILE A 177 12.01 -49.19 21.47
C ILE A 177 12.46 -49.24 22.93
N LYS A 178 11.96 -48.33 23.77
CA LYS A 178 12.29 -48.30 25.21
C LYS A 178 11.76 -49.52 25.96
N GLU A 179 10.56 -49.98 25.60
CA GLU A 179 9.98 -51.23 26.14
C GLU A 179 10.81 -52.45 25.75
N GLN A 180 11.23 -52.56 24.48
CA GLN A 180 12.13 -53.64 24.02
C GLN A 180 13.46 -53.64 24.77
N LEU A 181 14.06 -52.46 24.98
CA LEU A 181 15.30 -52.30 25.76
C LEU A 181 15.12 -52.77 27.21
N SER A 182 13.99 -52.44 27.83
CA SER A 182 13.71 -52.89 29.20
C SER A 182 13.56 -54.41 29.29
N GLN A 183 12.89 -55.04 28.32
CA GLN A 183 12.74 -56.49 28.26
C GLN A 183 14.09 -57.20 28.08
N LEU A 184 14.94 -56.70 27.17
CA LEU A 184 16.28 -57.26 26.96
C LEU A 184 17.16 -57.14 28.21
N TYR A 185 17.08 -56.03 28.95
CA TYR A 185 17.81 -55.89 30.22
C TYR A 185 17.31 -56.84 31.30
N GLU A 186 15.99 -57.06 31.39
CA GLU A 186 15.44 -58.05 32.33
C GLU A 186 15.86 -59.48 31.95
N GLU A 187 15.79 -59.85 30.67
CA GLU A 187 16.22 -61.16 30.20
C GLU A 187 17.71 -61.40 30.46
N ARG A 188 18.54 -60.39 30.19
CA ARG A 188 19.97 -60.41 30.53
C ARG A 188 20.20 -60.64 32.02
N LYS A 189 19.45 -59.94 32.88
CA LYS A 189 19.57 -60.06 34.33
C LYS A 189 19.24 -61.47 34.80
N LEU A 190 18.15 -62.06 34.29
CA LEU A 190 17.76 -63.44 34.61
C LEU A 190 18.82 -64.45 34.19
N LEU A 191 19.38 -64.33 32.98
CA LEU A 191 20.43 -65.23 32.50
C LEU A 191 21.73 -65.11 33.30
N VAL A 192 22.09 -63.90 33.75
CA VAL A 192 23.27 -63.68 34.60
C VAL A 192 23.07 -64.31 35.99
N GLU A 193 21.85 -64.25 36.55
CA GLU A 193 21.51 -64.90 37.81
C GLU A 193 21.56 -66.44 37.72
N GLU A 194 21.40 -67.04 36.53
CA GLU A 194 21.49 -68.49 36.29
C GLU A 194 22.93 -69.01 36.12
N ILE A 195 23.92 -68.15 35.91
CA ILE A 195 25.34 -68.52 35.71
C ILE A 195 25.94 -69.33 36.87
N PRO A 196 25.74 -68.97 38.16
CA PRO A 196 26.37 -69.67 39.29
C PRO A 196 26.00 -71.15 39.39
N ASP A 197 24.80 -71.51 38.95
CA ASP A 197 24.23 -72.86 39.06
C ASP A 197 24.41 -73.70 37.78
N ALA A 198 24.82 -73.10 36.67
CA ALA A 198 25.00 -73.77 35.39
C ALA A 198 26.37 -74.47 35.27
N ARG A 199 26.42 -75.70 34.75
CA ARG A 199 27.67 -76.43 34.44
C ARG A 199 27.65 -77.06 33.05
N GLY A 200 28.84 -77.15 32.44
CA GLY A 200 29.05 -77.80 31.15
C GLY A 200 28.29 -77.12 30.01
N LYS A 201 27.60 -77.91 29.17
CA LYS A 201 26.89 -77.42 27.96
C LYS A 201 25.84 -76.32 28.22
N ARG A 202 25.26 -76.26 29.43
CA ARG A 202 24.31 -75.20 29.79
C ARG A 202 25.00 -73.84 29.95
N LEU A 203 26.22 -73.81 30.48
CA LEU A 203 27.00 -72.59 30.61
C LEU A 203 27.28 -72.00 29.23
N ASP A 204 27.74 -72.82 28.28
CA ASP A 204 28.01 -72.39 26.90
C ASP A 204 26.76 -71.82 26.22
N GLN A 205 25.59 -72.41 26.46
CA GLN A 205 24.31 -71.91 25.93
C GLN A 205 23.91 -70.57 26.54
N ILE A 206 24.13 -70.37 27.85
CA ILE A 206 23.85 -69.11 28.54
C ILE A 206 24.79 -68.01 28.03
N THR A 207 26.08 -68.30 27.88
CA THR A 207 27.07 -67.35 27.34
C THR A 207 26.73 -66.95 25.90
N GLN A 208 26.36 -67.90 25.03
CA GLN A 208 25.93 -67.58 23.66
C GLN A 208 24.66 -66.73 23.62
N ARG A 209 23.71 -66.94 24.53
CA ARG A 209 22.51 -66.10 24.63
C ARG A 209 22.84 -64.70 25.14
N LEU A 210 23.76 -64.57 26.10
CA LEU A 210 24.27 -63.29 26.58
C LEU A 210 24.92 -62.47 25.47
N ASP A 211 25.81 -63.09 24.68
CA ASP A 211 26.45 -62.42 23.54
C ASP A 211 25.41 -61.95 22.51
N LYS A 212 24.37 -62.76 22.28
CA LYS A 212 23.26 -62.39 21.38
C LYS A 212 22.44 -61.22 21.92
N ILE A 213 22.08 -61.23 23.21
CA ILE A 213 21.34 -60.15 23.86
C ILE A 213 22.16 -58.87 23.90
N ASP A 214 23.46 -58.94 24.20
CA ASP A 214 24.34 -57.76 24.19
C ASP A 214 24.47 -57.17 22.77
N ALA A 215 24.51 -58.02 21.72
CA ALA A 215 24.45 -57.56 20.34
C ALA A 215 23.12 -56.88 20.00
N GLU A 216 21.99 -57.46 20.41
CA GLU A 216 20.65 -56.87 20.23
C GLU A 216 20.50 -55.54 20.97
N ILE A 217 20.95 -55.43 22.22
CA ILE A 217 20.98 -54.18 22.98
C ILE A 217 21.79 -53.12 22.25
N SER A 218 22.97 -53.47 21.71
CA SER A 218 23.80 -52.53 20.96
C SER A 218 23.09 -52.00 19.70
N ASN A 219 22.36 -52.89 19.00
CA ASN A 219 21.63 -52.54 17.79
C ASN A 219 20.42 -51.65 18.10
N VAL A 220 19.61 -52.02 19.10
CA VAL A 220 18.45 -51.21 19.55
C VAL A 220 18.91 -49.84 20.05
N ARG A 221 20.05 -49.76 20.76
CA ARG A 221 20.64 -48.49 21.18
C ARG A 221 21.12 -47.64 20.01
N ALA A 222 21.69 -48.25 18.98
CA ALA A 222 22.08 -47.56 17.75
C ALA A 222 20.85 -47.01 17.00
N GLN A 223 19.76 -47.78 16.93
CA GLN A 223 18.48 -47.34 16.36
C GLN A 223 17.88 -46.18 17.16
N MET A 224 17.91 -46.24 18.50
CA MET A 224 17.44 -45.15 19.36
C MET A 224 18.23 -43.87 19.15
N LYS A 225 19.57 -43.98 19.01
CA LYS A 225 20.44 -42.83 18.71
C LYS A 225 20.15 -42.23 17.34
N GLN A 226 19.93 -43.06 16.32
CA GLN A 226 19.49 -42.58 15.01
C GLN A 226 18.16 -41.84 15.06
N LEU A 227 17.24 -42.26 15.93
CA LEU A 227 15.93 -41.62 16.11
C LEU A 227 15.99 -40.31 16.93
N ASP A 228 17.05 -40.07 17.69
CA ASP A 228 17.28 -38.83 18.44
C ASP A 228 18.06 -37.78 17.62
N ASP A 229 18.79 -38.22 16.59
CA ASP A 229 19.55 -37.34 15.68
C ASP A 229 18.68 -36.80 14.49
N ILE A 230 17.42 -37.26 14.37
CA ILE A 230 16.41 -36.78 13.39
C ILE A 230 15.55 -35.69 14.04
#